data_AF-A0A1V6CK80-F1
#
_entry.id   AF-A0A1V6CK80-F1
#
_cell.length_a   1.000
_cell.length_b   1.000
_cell.length_c   1.000
_cell.angle_alpha   90.00
_cell.angle_beta   90.00
_cell.angle_gamma   90.00
#
_symmetry.space_group_name_H-M   'P 1'
#
loop_
_entity.id
_entity.type
_entity.pdbx_description
1 polymer ?
#
loop_
_entity_poly.entity_id
_entity_poly.type
_entity_poly.pdbx_seq_one_letter_code
_entity_poly.pdbx_strand_id
1 'polypeptide(L)'
;MGFLCCTKKIIDLLGVIPNQYEPENDTSVLGPWYANLFLVERKKCLIFVNSRTLFSFIVINQTKKDIKQIGDIFRRNLSARLWAESISHNLIDRIMEDHKKIILCKTSDRRVLGSMNEFIFHFRVICEMEEGFANIDIDKVNTQIARNIMKLNNEYIRPRDMLIKIIDHL
;
A
#
# COMPACT_ATOMS: atom_id res chain seq x y z
N MET A 1 0.95 -16.99 0.97
CA MET A 1 0.61 -16.21 2.17
C MET A 1 1.33 -14.88 2.07
N GLY A 2 0.70 -13.78 2.43
CA GLY A 2 1.23 -12.44 2.21
C GLY A 2 1.55 -11.75 3.53
N PHE A 3 2.56 -10.89 3.52
CA PHE A 3 2.98 -10.15 4.71
C PHE A 3 2.56 -8.69 4.62
N LEU A 4 1.95 -8.20 5.69
CA LEU A 4 1.57 -6.80 5.85
C LEU A 4 2.28 -6.21 7.07
N CYS A 5 3.37 -5.51 6.80
CA CYS A 5 4.22 -4.81 7.76
C CYS A 5 3.58 -3.49 8.17
N CYS A 6 2.96 -3.47 9.34
CA CYS A 6 2.20 -2.34 9.86
C CYS A 6 3.04 -1.46 10.79
N THR A 7 2.83 -0.14 10.73
CA THR A 7 3.41 0.78 11.72
C THR A 7 2.84 0.52 13.12
N LYS A 8 3.57 0.94 14.15
CA LYS A 8 3.15 0.83 15.56
C LYS A 8 1.74 1.36 15.79
N LYS A 9 1.37 2.46 15.12
CA LYS A 9 0.04 3.07 15.25
C LYS A 9 -1.09 2.14 14.81
N ILE A 10 -0.88 1.34 13.76
CA ILE A 10 -1.84 0.33 13.33
C ILE A 10 -1.85 -0.83 14.32
N ILE A 11 -0.67 -1.35 14.69
CA ILE A 11 -0.56 -2.48 15.64
C ILE A 11 -1.25 -2.17 16.97
N ASP A 12 -0.97 -1.01 17.56
CA ASP A 12 -1.58 -0.57 18.81
C ASP A 12 -3.11 -0.40 18.67
N LEU A 13 -3.60 0.04 17.49
CA LEU A 13 -5.04 0.16 17.22
C LEU A 13 -5.74 -1.19 17.13
N LEU A 14 -5.07 -2.16 16.48
CA LEU A 14 -5.56 -3.53 16.32
C LEU A 14 -5.50 -4.32 17.64
N GLY A 15 -4.56 -3.99 18.53
CA GLY A 15 -4.37 -4.70 19.79
C GLY A 15 -3.82 -6.11 19.61
N VAL A 16 -3.02 -6.32 18.56
CA VAL A 16 -2.43 -7.62 18.20
C VAL A 16 -0.93 -7.64 18.48
N ILE A 17 -0.37 -8.84 18.71
CA ILE A 17 1.07 -9.05 18.76
C ILE A 17 1.54 -9.28 17.31
N PRO A 18 2.35 -8.39 16.71
CA PRO A 18 2.81 -8.55 15.34
C PRO A 18 3.93 -9.59 15.26
N ASN A 19 4.05 -10.25 14.11
CA ASN A 19 5.21 -11.06 13.79
C ASN A 19 6.40 -10.19 13.38
N GLN A 20 7.58 -10.78 13.35
CA GLN A 20 8.72 -10.21 12.64
C GLN A 20 8.66 -10.67 11.17
N TYR A 21 8.95 -9.75 10.24
CA TYR A 21 9.06 -10.13 8.83
C TYR A 21 10.43 -10.75 8.57
N GLU A 22 10.43 -11.97 8.04
CA GLU A 22 11.61 -12.77 7.69
C GLU A 22 11.55 -13.07 6.19
N PRO A 23 12.43 -12.46 5.36
CA PRO A 23 12.38 -12.60 3.91
C PRO A 23 12.45 -14.04 3.40
N GLU A 24 13.10 -14.94 4.14
CA GLU A 24 13.28 -16.35 3.79
C GLU A 24 11.94 -17.11 3.79
N ASN A 25 10.96 -16.61 4.55
CA ASN A 25 9.62 -17.19 4.66
C ASN A 25 8.62 -16.58 3.65
N ASP A 26 9.05 -15.58 2.86
CA ASP A 26 8.19 -14.89 1.90
C ASP A 26 8.32 -15.49 0.50
N THR A 27 7.28 -16.23 0.11
CA THR A 27 7.13 -16.84 -1.21
C THR A 27 6.29 -15.99 -2.16
N SER A 28 5.80 -14.83 -1.72
CA SER A 28 4.97 -13.96 -2.55
C SER A 28 5.79 -13.27 -3.64
N VAL A 29 5.18 -13.11 -4.81
CA VAL A 29 5.87 -12.53 -5.97
C VAL A 29 6.29 -11.09 -5.70
N LEU A 30 5.35 -10.30 -5.18
CA LEU A 30 5.56 -8.88 -4.93
C LEU A 30 6.32 -8.63 -3.62
N GLY A 31 6.52 -9.65 -2.79
CA GLY A 31 7.09 -9.50 -1.45
C GLY A 31 6.16 -8.75 -0.49
N PRO A 32 6.69 -8.24 0.63
CA PRO A 32 5.88 -7.71 1.70
C PRO A 32 5.34 -6.34 1.34
N TRP A 33 4.17 -6.06 1.89
CA TRP A 33 3.52 -4.77 1.85
C TRP A 33 3.68 -4.05 3.17
N TYR A 34 3.76 -2.73 3.12
CA TYR A 34 3.88 -1.87 4.27
C TYR A 34 2.61 -1.04 4.42
N ALA A 35 2.12 -0.89 5.65
CA ALA A 35 0.91 -0.14 5.94
C ALA A 35 1.14 0.93 7.01
N ASN A 36 0.57 2.12 6.79
CA ASN A 36 0.57 3.19 7.78
C ASN A 36 -0.80 3.86 7.91
N LEU A 37 -1.07 4.37 9.12
CA LEU A 37 -2.29 5.08 9.48
C LEU A 37 -1.99 6.55 9.73
N PHE A 38 -2.61 7.43 8.95
CA PHE A 38 -2.45 8.87 9.08
C PHE A 38 -3.81 9.59 9.11
N LEU A 39 -3.78 10.89 9.40
CA LEU A 39 -4.97 11.74 9.47
C LEU A 39 -4.87 12.86 8.45
N VAL A 40 -5.94 13.06 7.68
CA VAL A 40 -6.20 14.26 6.86
C VAL A 40 -7.64 14.65 7.14
N GLU A 41 -7.90 15.95 7.38
CA GLU A 41 -9.23 16.46 7.75
C GLU A 41 -9.91 15.71 8.90
N ARG A 42 -9.12 15.29 9.90
CA ARG A 42 -9.57 14.48 11.05
C ARG A 42 -10.13 13.10 10.67
N LYS A 43 -10.04 12.69 9.40
CA LYS A 43 -10.40 11.35 8.90
C LYS A 43 -9.18 10.44 8.90
N LYS A 44 -9.36 9.18 9.31
CA LYS A 44 -8.29 8.18 9.27
C LYS A 44 -8.13 7.67 7.85
N CYS A 45 -6.89 7.66 7.39
CA CYS A 45 -6.50 7.16 6.08
C CYS A 45 -5.44 6.08 6.25
N LEU A 46 -5.47 5.10 5.36
CA LEU A 46 -4.45 4.05 5.26
C LEU A 46 -3.67 4.27 3.97
N ILE A 47 -2.36 4.09 4.03
CA ILE A 47 -1.53 3.91 2.84
C ILE A 47 -0.95 2.50 2.87
N PHE A 48 -0.92 1.87 1.72
CA PHE A 48 -0.27 0.60 1.48
C PHE A 48 0.83 0.80 0.44
N VAL A 49 2.03 0.26 0.69
CA VAL A 49 3.19 0.40 -0.20
C VAL A 49 3.88 -0.95 -0.35
N ASN A 50 4.06 -1.40 -1.59
CA ASN A 50 4.83 -2.59 -1.86
C ASN A 50 6.34 -2.30 -1.73
N SER A 51 7.07 -3.15 -1.00
CA SER A 51 8.49 -2.92 -0.72
C SER A 51 9.42 -3.07 -1.93
N ARG A 52 9.05 -3.88 -2.93
CA ARG A 52 9.88 -4.16 -4.12
C ARG A 52 9.68 -3.14 -5.23
N THR A 53 8.49 -2.55 -5.32
CA THR A 53 8.10 -1.68 -6.44
C THR A 53 7.78 -0.24 -6.01
N LEU A 54 7.59 -0.02 -4.71
CA LEU A 54 6.94 1.18 -4.15
C LEU A 54 5.52 1.43 -4.67
N PHE A 55 4.92 0.49 -5.41
CA PHE A 55 3.55 0.64 -5.87
C PHE A 55 2.65 0.79 -4.66
N SER A 56 1.81 1.81 -4.69
CA SER A 56 1.12 2.27 -3.50
C SER A 56 -0.31 2.68 -3.79
N PHE A 57 -1.12 2.65 -2.74
CA PHE A 57 -2.48 3.14 -2.78
C PHE A 57 -2.95 3.60 -1.41
N ILE A 58 -3.81 4.60 -1.42
CA ILE A 58 -4.39 5.25 -0.26
C ILE A 58 -5.89 4.92 -0.20
N VAL A 59 -6.35 4.61 1.00
CA VAL A 59 -7.76 4.38 1.32
C VAL A 59 -8.17 5.42 2.37
N ILE A 60 -9.14 6.27 2.02
CA ILE A 60 -9.55 7.42 2.83
C ILE A 60 -10.77 7.11 3.70
N ASN A 61 -11.06 7.99 4.67
CA ASN A 61 -12.29 7.98 5.48
C ASN A 61 -12.60 6.64 6.18
N GLN A 62 -11.59 5.98 6.74
CA GLN A 62 -11.75 4.72 7.46
C GLN A 62 -12.14 4.95 8.91
N THR A 63 -13.02 4.13 9.46
CA THR A 63 -13.31 4.10 10.89
C THR A 63 -12.35 3.16 11.63
N LYS A 64 -12.35 3.22 12.97
CA LYS A 64 -11.60 2.22 13.75
C LYS A 64 -12.13 0.80 13.51
N LYS A 65 -13.44 0.64 13.27
CA LYS A 65 -14.07 -0.65 12.96
C LYS A 65 -13.56 -1.19 11.64
N ASP A 66 -13.43 -0.34 10.62
CA ASP A 66 -12.92 -0.75 9.31
C ASP A 66 -11.46 -1.19 9.43
N ILE A 67 -10.63 -0.41 10.13
CA ILE A 67 -9.20 -0.73 10.29
C ILE A 67 -9.00 -2.07 11.01
N LYS A 68 -9.92 -2.52 11.88
CA LYS A 68 -9.84 -3.87 12.47
C LYS A 68 -9.87 -4.99 11.41
N GLN A 69 -10.44 -4.72 10.24
CA GLN A 69 -10.45 -5.60 9.07
C GLN A 69 -9.42 -5.17 8.01
N ILE A 70 -8.23 -4.71 8.44
CA ILE A 70 -7.20 -4.19 7.54
C ILE A 70 -6.79 -5.17 6.43
N GLY A 71 -6.80 -6.48 6.71
CA GLY A 71 -6.52 -7.51 5.70
C GLY A 71 -7.53 -7.48 4.55
N ASP A 72 -8.81 -7.32 4.85
CA ASP A 72 -9.88 -7.25 3.86
C ASP A 72 -9.89 -5.90 3.13
N ILE A 73 -9.57 -4.80 3.84
CA ILE A 73 -9.34 -3.49 3.20
C ILE A 73 -8.20 -3.61 2.19
N PHE A 74 -7.06 -4.14 2.62
CA PHE A 74 -5.88 -4.29 1.79
C PHE A 74 -6.18 -5.12 0.54
N ARG A 75 -6.77 -6.31 0.70
CA ARG A 75 -7.05 -7.21 -0.42
C ARG A 75 -8.01 -6.63 -1.45
N ARG A 76 -9.14 -6.07 -1.00
CA ARG A 76 -10.15 -5.49 -1.89
C ARG A 76 -9.60 -4.29 -2.67
N ASN A 77 -8.89 -3.40 -1.99
CA ASN A 77 -8.32 -2.22 -2.64
C ASN A 77 -7.15 -2.60 -3.55
N LEU A 78 -6.29 -3.55 -3.17
CA LEU A 78 -5.23 -4.05 -4.05
C LEU A 78 -5.79 -4.57 -5.37
N SER A 79 -6.78 -5.47 -5.31
CA SER A 79 -7.42 -6.03 -6.52
C SER A 79 -8.02 -4.93 -7.41
N ALA A 80 -8.77 -3.99 -6.84
CA ALA A 80 -9.32 -2.86 -7.58
C ALA A 80 -8.24 -1.97 -8.20
N ARG A 81 -7.13 -1.73 -7.48
CA ARG A 81 -6.02 -0.93 -7.98
C ARG A 81 -5.24 -1.61 -9.10
N LEU A 82 -5.02 -2.92 -9.01
CA LEU A 82 -4.39 -3.67 -10.09
C LEU A 82 -5.26 -3.64 -11.36
N TRP A 83 -6.57 -3.80 -11.20
CA TRP A 83 -7.54 -3.68 -12.29
C TRP A 83 -7.51 -2.29 -12.93
N ALA A 84 -7.51 -1.21 -12.12
CA ALA A 84 -7.43 0.16 -12.61
C ALA A 84 -6.13 0.46 -13.38
N GLU A 85 -5.06 -0.28 -13.12
CA GLU A 85 -3.79 -0.20 -13.87
C GLU A 85 -3.76 -1.09 -15.12
N SER A 86 -4.91 -1.65 -15.52
CA SER A 86 -5.08 -2.50 -16.70
C SER A 86 -4.34 -3.85 -16.62
N ILE A 87 -4.15 -4.37 -15.41
CA ILE A 87 -3.58 -5.70 -15.20
C ILE A 87 -4.65 -6.75 -15.47
N SER A 88 -4.29 -7.82 -16.18
CA SER A 88 -5.23 -8.88 -16.57
C SER A 88 -5.80 -9.62 -15.35
N HIS A 89 -7.04 -10.10 -15.45
CA HIS A 89 -7.69 -10.87 -14.39
C HIS A 89 -6.85 -12.07 -13.93
N ASN A 90 -6.25 -12.82 -14.87
CA ASN A 90 -5.41 -13.98 -14.55
C ASN A 90 -4.21 -13.60 -13.66
N LEU A 91 -3.55 -12.47 -13.94
CA LEU A 91 -2.44 -11.99 -13.12
C LEU A 91 -2.92 -11.48 -11.76
N ILE A 92 -4.06 -10.77 -11.73
CA ILE A 92 -4.68 -10.33 -10.48
C ILE A 92 -4.99 -11.54 -9.60
N ASP A 93 -5.63 -12.58 -10.13
CA ASP A 93 -5.97 -13.79 -9.37
C ASP A 93 -4.73 -14.46 -8.78
N ARG A 94 -3.65 -14.57 -9.56
CA ARG A 94 -2.37 -15.11 -9.08
C ARG A 94 -1.75 -14.26 -7.97
N ILE A 95 -1.78 -12.94 -8.09
CA ILE A 95 -1.32 -12.03 -7.02
C ILE A 95 -2.21 -12.17 -5.79
N MET A 96 -3.53 -12.30 -5.96
CA MET A 96 -4.47 -12.42 -4.85
C MET A 96 -4.36 -13.77 -4.14
N GLU A 97 -3.88 -14.82 -4.81
CA GLU A 97 -3.55 -16.13 -4.22
C GLU A 97 -2.49 -15.98 -3.11
N ASP A 98 -1.42 -15.24 -3.41
CA ASP A 98 -0.35 -14.95 -2.44
C ASP A 98 -0.93 -14.30 -1.17
N HIS A 99 -1.96 -13.48 -1.33
CA HIS A 99 -2.56 -12.67 -0.29
C HIS A 99 -3.85 -13.27 0.30
N LYS A 100 -4.16 -14.55 0.05
CA LYS A 100 -5.34 -15.24 0.64
C LYS A 100 -5.31 -15.23 2.17
N LYS A 101 -4.13 -15.37 2.76
CA LYS A 101 -3.86 -15.23 4.20
C LYS A 101 -2.86 -14.10 4.39
N ILE A 102 -3.22 -13.13 5.22
CA ILE A 102 -2.35 -12.00 5.57
C ILE A 102 -1.75 -12.22 6.96
N ILE A 103 -0.43 -12.16 7.04
CA ILE A 103 0.32 -12.15 8.29
C ILE A 103 0.69 -10.72 8.62
N LEU A 104 0.29 -10.25 9.81
CA LEU A 104 0.65 -8.94 10.30
C LEU A 104 2.06 -8.97 10.90
N CYS A 105 2.90 -8.06 10.42
CA CYS A 105 4.27 -7.89 10.88
C CYS A 105 4.53 -6.46 11.34
N LYS A 106 5.63 -6.23 12.06
CA LYS A 106 6.13 -4.88 12.33
C LYS A 106 6.98 -4.39 11.16
N THR A 107 6.83 -3.12 10.81
CA THR A 107 7.72 -2.44 9.84
C THR A 107 9.20 -2.53 10.25
N SER A 108 10.08 -2.89 9.32
CA SER A 108 11.53 -3.01 9.55
C SER A 108 12.39 -2.22 8.55
N ASP A 109 11.93 -1.99 7.31
CA ASP A 109 12.69 -1.22 6.31
C ASP A 109 12.45 0.29 6.39
N ARG A 110 13.48 1.03 6.84
CA ARG A 110 13.45 2.50 6.95
C ARG A 110 13.30 3.22 5.61
N ARG A 111 13.75 2.61 4.50
CA ARG A 111 13.66 3.22 3.16
C ARG A 111 12.22 3.22 2.66
N VAL A 112 11.51 2.10 2.86
CA VAL A 112 10.08 2.00 2.57
C VAL A 112 9.29 2.95 3.46
N LEU A 113 9.64 3.05 4.76
CA LEU A 113 9.03 4.04 5.67
C LEU A 113 9.23 5.49 5.19
N GLY A 114 10.42 5.83 4.68
CA GLY A 114 10.69 7.13 4.05
C GLY A 114 9.78 7.38 2.85
N SER A 115 9.68 6.40 1.95
CA SER A 115 8.81 6.47 0.76
C SER A 115 7.32 6.62 1.14
N MET A 116 6.85 5.92 2.18
CA MET A 116 5.48 6.10 2.69
C MET A 116 5.23 7.53 3.15
N ASN A 117 6.18 8.14 3.87
CA ASN A 117 6.03 9.52 4.35
C ASN A 117 5.99 10.50 3.18
N GLU A 118 6.80 10.28 2.15
CA GLU A 118 6.78 11.06 0.91
C GLU A 118 5.43 10.94 0.18
N PHE A 119 4.88 9.72 0.03
CA PHE A 119 3.55 9.54 -0.54
C PHE A 119 2.45 10.20 0.30
N ILE A 120 2.52 10.12 1.63
CA ILE A 120 1.59 10.82 2.52
C ILE A 120 1.69 12.34 2.33
N PHE A 121 2.89 12.88 2.14
CA PHE A 121 3.09 14.29 1.85
C PHE A 121 2.47 14.68 0.50
N HIS A 122 2.74 13.93 -0.58
CA HIS A 122 2.10 14.17 -1.88
C HIS A 122 0.58 14.15 -1.80
N PHE A 123 0.01 13.17 -1.09
CA PHE A 123 -1.43 13.09 -0.89
C PHE A 123 -1.99 14.33 -0.18
N ARG A 124 -1.32 14.84 0.86
CA ARG A 124 -1.73 16.06 1.57
C ARG A 124 -1.76 17.27 0.65
N VAL A 125 -0.71 17.45 -0.15
CA VAL A 125 -0.64 18.55 -1.12
C VAL A 125 -1.79 18.46 -2.12
N ILE A 126 -2.07 17.28 -2.66
CA ILE A 126 -3.21 17.08 -3.56
C ILE A 126 -4.53 17.41 -2.86
N CYS A 127 -4.72 16.99 -1.60
CA CYS A 127 -5.93 17.32 -0.85
C CYS A 127 -6.10 18.82 -0.67
N GLU A 128 -5.02 19.55 -0.38
CA GLU A 128 -5.06 21.00 -0.22
C GLU A 128 -5.39 21.70 -1.55
N MET A 129 -4.82 21.23 -2.66
CA MET A 129 -5.08 21.78 -4.00
C MET A 129 -6.51 21.54 -4.48
N GLU A 130 -7.10 20.41 -4.14
CA GLU A 130 -8.48 20.04 -4.49
C GLU A 130 -9.51 20.61 -3.50
N GLU A 131 -9.11 21.45 -2.53
CA GLU A 131 -10.00 22.00 -1.50
C GLU A 131 -10.68 20.93 -0.63
N GLY A 132 -10.00 19.81 -0.42
CA GLY A 132 -10.35 18.80 0.56
C GLY A 132 -11.08 17.57 0.04
N PHE A 133 -11.45 16.68 0.96
CA PHE A 133 -11.91 15.32 0.63
C PHE A 133 -13.18 15.26 -0.21
N ALA A 134 -14.03 16.30 -0.14
CA ALA A 134 -15.29 16.35 -0.89
C ALA A 134 -15.07 16.38 -2.42
N ASN A 135 -13.92 16.87 -2.87
CA ASN A 135 -13.60 17.06 -4.29
C ASN A 135 -12.57 16.06 -4.82
N ILE A 136 -12.01 15.21 -3.94
CA ILE A 136 -10.99 14.24 -4.33
C ILE A 136 -11.62 13.01 -4.96
N ASP A 137 -11.16 12.69 -6.17
CA ASP A 137 -11.28 11.37 -6.76
C ASP A 137 -10.08 10.51 -6.33
N ILE A 138 -10.28 9.66 -5.32
CA ILE A 138 -9.20 8.87 -4.72
C ILE A 138 -8.56 7.91 -5.73
N ASP A 139 -9.30 7.46 -6.74
CA ASP A 139 -8.75 6.57 -7.75
C ASP A 139 -7.84 7.31 -8.71
N LYS A 140 -8.19 8.55 -9.10
CA LYS A 140 -7.29 9.42 -9.86
C LYS A 140 -6.04 9.76 -9.07
N VAL A 141 -6.18 10.07 -7.78
CA VAL A 141 -5.03 10.37 -6.91
C VAL A 141 -4.09 9.18 -6.78
N ASN A 142 -4.63 7.98 -6.57
CA ASN A 142 -3.81 6.75 -6.54
C ASN A 142 -3.11 6.48 -7.88
N THR A 143 -3.79 6.73 -9.00
CA THR A 143 -3.22 6.64 -10.36
C THR A 143 -2.08 7.64 -10.55
N GLN A 144 -2.22 8.88 -10.07
CA GLN A 144 -1.15 9.89 -10.10
C GLN A 144 0.05 9.46 -9.24
N ILE A 145 -0.19 9.10 -7.97
CA ILE A 145 0.85 8.68 -7.02
C ILE A 145 1.67 7.51 -7.57
N ALA A 146 1.02 6.50 -8.17
CA ALA A 146 1.72 5.35 -8.75
C ALA A 146 2.64 5.70 -9.93
N ARG A 147 2.48 6.88 -10.55
CA ARG A 147 3.28 7.37 -11.68
C ARG A 147 4.34 8.39 -11.27
N ASN A 148 4.38 8.80 -10.00
CA ASN A 148 5.40 9.71 -9.50
C ASN A 148 6.80 9.10 -9.61
N ILE A 149 7.79 9.94 -9.87
CA ILE A 149 9.19 9.51 -9.84
C ILE A 149 9.61 9.40 -8.37
N MET A 150 10.06 8.21 -7.99
CA MET A 150 10.52 7.86 -6.66
C MET A 150 11.96 7.36 -6.73
N LYS A 151 12.67 7.36 -5.60
CA LYS A 151 14.00 6.75 -5.49
C LYS A 151 13.92 5.41 -4.77
N LEU A 152 14.36 4.33 -5.43
CA LEU A 152 14.47 2.99 -4.85
C LEU A 152 15.86 2.42 -5.17
N ASN A 153 16.58 1.92 -4.17
CA ASN A 153 17.92 1.33 -4.36
C ASN A 153 18.91 2.23 -5.15
N ASN A 154 18.88 3.54 -4.92
CA ASN A 154 19.65 4.56 -5.64
C ASN A 154 19.27 4.81 -7.11
N GLU A 155 18.18 4.21 -7.59
CA GLU A 155 17.66 4.44 -8.93
C GLU A 155 16.36 5.23 -8.88
N TYR A 156 16.12 6.05 -9.90
CA TYR A 156 14.83 6.70 -10.10
C TYR A 156 13.91 5.76 -10.84
N ILE A 157 12.75 5.50 -10.25
CA ILE A 157 11.75 4.58 -10.76
C ILE A 157 10.37 5.23 -10.74
N ARG A 158 9.47 4.73 -11.58
CA ARG A 158 8.03 4.95 -11.41
C ARG A 158 7.43 3.68 -10.82
N PRO A 159 6.69 3.76 -9.69
CA PRO A 159 6.19 2.58 -9.01
C PRO A 159 5.34 1.66 -9.89
N ARG A 160 4.48 2.24 -10.73
CA ARG A 160 3.68 1.50 -11.72
C ARG A 160 4.56 0.72 -12.71
N ASP A 161 5.60 1.35 -13.25
CA ASP A 161 6.44 0.72 -14.28
C ASP A 161 7.26 -0.43 -13.66
N MET A 162 7.70 -0.26 -12.40
CA MET A 162 8.34 -1.33 -11.65
C MET A 162 7.39 -2.48 -11.32
N LEU A 163 6.12 -2.19 -10.99
CA LEU A 163 5.10 -3.22 -10.82
C LEU A 163 4.94 -4.04 -12.10
N ILE A 164 4.73 -3.37 -13.24
CA ILE A 164 4.57 -4.02 -14.55
C ILE A 164 5.78 -4.91 -14.85
N LYS A 165 7.00 -4.38 -14.67
CA LYS A 165 8.24 -5.13 -14.87
C LYS A 165 8.30 -6.42 -14.05
N ILE A 166 7.83 -6.41 -12.79
CA ILE A 166 7.85 -7.63 -11.96
C ILE A 166 6.77 -8.63 -12.38
N ILE A 167 5.56 -8.15 -12.69
CA ILE A 167 4.43 -9.04 -12.99
C ILE A 167 4.48 -9.60 -14.42
N ASP A 168 5.16 -8.95 -15.36
CA ASP A 168 5.36 -9.48 -16.72
C ASP A 168 6.23 -10.75 -16.74
N HIS A 169 6.92 -11.04 -15.64
CA HIS A 169 7.69 -12.27 -15.44
C HIS A 169 6.88 -13.38 -14.74
N LEU A 170 5.57 -13.19 -14.52
CA LEU A 170 4.65 -14.20 -13.98
C LEU A 170 3.92 -14.97 -15.07
#